data_AF-A0A831YGK2-F1
#
_entry.id   AF-A0A831YGK2-F1
#
_cell.length_a   1.000
_cell.length_b   1.000
_cell.length_c   1.000
_cell.angle_alpha   90.00
_cell.angle_beta   90.00
_cell.angle_gamma   90.00
#
_symmetry.space_group_name_H-M   'P 1'
#
loop_
_entity.id
_entity.type
_entity.pdbx_description
1 polymer ?
#
loop_
_entity_poly.entity_id
_entity_poly.type
_entity_poly.pdbx_seq_one_letter_code
_entity_poly.pdbx_strand_id
1 'polypeptide(L)'
;MFSKIKVGVEEWKKLEADLARIASGGQLEIVINLTLVAAQGDEGEEEEEEHEHHHHHFEENDFTREVAKLIDHVAHMYNAHVHPHLHSHHGSVMFAVKGMPNELIKALRDSMEYVKLNCERCALHTVDGEFHLGEDLAGIYFGDAYKITVILPAEDGRRLKVHEVHF
;
A
#
# COMPACT_ATOMS: atom_id res chain seq x y z
N MET A 1 12.57 -34.29 -0.06
CA MET A 1 11.48 -33.34 0.27
C MET A 1 12.11 -31.96 0.37
N PHE A 2 11.98 -31.13 -0.66
CA PHE A 2 12.37 -29.73 -0.55
C PHE A 2 11.34 -29.04 0.34
N SER A 3 11.74 -28.61 1.53
CA SER A 3 10.93 -27.67 2.30
C SER A 3 10.70 -26.46 1.39
N LYS A 4 9.43 -26.08 1.18
CA LYS A 4 9.10 -24.77 0.60
C LYS A 4 9.71 -23.74 1.53
N ILE A 5 10.88 -23.19 1.17
CA ILE A 5 11.51 -22.09 1.88
C ILE A 5 10.49 -20.95 1.83
N LYS A 6 9.89 -20.63 2.98
CA LYS A 6 8.99 -19.49 3.12
C LYS A 6 9.85 -18.23 3.17
N VAL A 7 10.35 -17.81 2.01
CA VAL A 7 11.10 -16.56 1.85
C VAL A 7 10.23 -15.42 2.39
N GLY A 8 10.80 -14.52 3.19
CA GLY A 8 10.12 -13.32 3.70
C GLY A 8 9.43 -13.48 5.06
N VAL A 9 9.10 -14.69 5.52
CA VAL A 9 8.28 -14.86 6.74
C VAL A 9 9.01 -14.44 8.01
N GLU A 10 10.33 -14.62 8.08
CA GLU A 10 11.09 -14.19 9.25
C GLU A 10 11.23 -12.66 9.29
N GLU A 11 11.35 -12.02 8.14
CA GLU A 11 11.47 -10.57 7.98
C GLU A 11 10.18 -9.89 8.42
N TRP A 12 9.02 -10.40 7.99
CA TRP A 12 7.71 -9.92 8.44
C TRP A 12 7.52 -10.06 9.96
N LYS A 13 7.95 -11.17 10.54
CA LYS A 13 7.88 -11.37 12.00
C LYS A 13 8.78 -10.42 12.78
N LYS A 14 9.98 -10.13 12.25
CA LYS A 14 10.89 -9.13 12.85
C LYS A 14 10.27 -7.74 12.81
N LEU A 15 9.69 -7.37 11.66
CA LEU A 15 8.97 -6.10 11.51
C LEU A 15 7.79 -6.01 12.50
N GLU A 16 6.98 -7.07 12.62
CA GLU A 16 5.87 -7.13 13.58
C GLU A 16 6.34 -6.92 15.02
N ALA A 17 7.43 -7.57 15.41
CA ALA A 17 7.99 -7.44 16.76
C ALA A 17 8.51 -6.02 17.05
N ASP A 18 9.15 -5.37 16.06
CA ASP A 18 9.61 -4.00 16.20
C ASP A 18 8.45 -2.99 16.28
N LEU A 19 7.40 -3.17 15.46
CA LEU A 19 6.19 -2.38 15.55
C LEU A 19 5.47 -2.59 16.90
N ALA A 20 5.42 -3.82 17.42
CA ALA A 20 4.86 -4.11 18.74
C ALA A 20 5.64 -3.45 19.88
N ARG A 21 6.97 -3.41 19.78
CA ARG A 21 7.82 -2.67 20.71
C ARG A 21 7.51 -1.17 20.67
N ILE A 22 7.41 -0.59 19.47
CA ILE A 22 7.11 0.84 19.28
C ILE A 22 5.71 1.18 19.82
N ALA A 23 4.73 0.33 19.53
CA ALA A 23 3.35 0.50 20.01
C ALA A 23 3.24 0.41 21.53
N SER A 24 4.17 -0.25 22.22
CA SER A 24 4.18 -0.43 23.68
C SER A 24 2.86 -0.99 24.24
N GLY A 25 2.22 -1.88 23.49
CA GLY A 25 0.91 -2.45 23.83
C GLY A 25 -0.30 -1.58 23.43
N GLY A 26 -0.08 -0.40 22.86
CA GLY A 26 -1.11 0.45 22.25
C GLY A 26 -1.41 0.09 20.79
N GLN A 27 -2.30 0.88 20.18
CA GLN A 27 -2.58 0.83 18.75
C GLN A 27 -1.67 1.79 17.98
N LEU A 28 -1.39 1.44 16.73
CA LEU A 28 -0.75 2.31 15.76
C LEU A 28 -1.77 2.67 14.67
N GLU A 29 -1.48 3.72 13.92
CA GLU A 29 -2.10 3.99 12.63
C GLU A 29 -1.09 3.70 11.52
N ILE A 30 -1.53 3.04 10.45
CA ILE A 30 -0.78 2.95 9.20
C ILE A 30 -1.48 3.80 8.15
N VAL A 31 -0.73 4.66 7.48
CA VAL A 31 -1.14 5.37 6.26
C VAL A 31 -0.57 4.60 5.09
N ILE A 32 -1.41 4.18 4.15
CA ILE A 32 -1.05 3.41 2.97
C ILE A 32 -1.38 4.21 1.73
N ASN A 33 -0.38 4.44 0.89
CA ASN A 33 -0.53 4.99 -0.45
C ASN A 33 -0.14 3.91 -1.48
N LEU A 34 -1.08 3.55 -2.34
CA LEU A 34 -0.86 2.62 -3.44
C LEU A 34 -0.86 3.41 -4.74
N THR A 35 0.24 3.40 -5.48
CA THR A 35 0.30 3.94 -6.84
C THR A 35 0.07 2.83 -7.84
N LEU A 36 -0.93 3.00 -8.70
CA LEU A 36 -1.41 2.02 -9.66
C LEU A 36 -1.21 2.56 -11.07
N VAL A 37 -0.82 1.69 -11.99
CA VAL A 37 -0.70 1.99 -13.42
C VAL A 37 -1.49 0.97 -14.22
N ALA A 38 -1.96 1.34 -15.40
CA ALA A 38 -2.59 0.39 -16.32
C ALA A 38 -1.60 -0.74 -16.67
N ALA A 39 -2.09 -1.99 -16.66
CA ALA A 39 -1.28 -3.13 -17.06
C ALA A 39 -1.03 -3.06 -18.58
N GLN A 40 0.22 -3.25 -19.03
CA GLN A 40 0.56 -3.25 -20.45
C GLN A 40 -0.17 -4.39 -21.17
N GLY A 41 -1.24 -4.02 -21.86
CA GLY A 41 -2.13 -4.88 -22.63
C GLY A 41 -3.08 -4.10 -23.54
N ASP A 42 -3.17 -2.77 -23.39
CA ASP A 42 -3.79 -1.86 -24.35
C ASP A 42 -2.69 -1.07 -25.08
N GLU A 43 -2.22 -1.61 -26.21
CA GLU A 43 -1.67 -0.78 -27.30
C GLU A 43 -2.84 -0.06 -27.99
N GLY A 44 -3.49 0.85 -27.26
CA GLY A 44 -4.57 1.70 -27.74
C GLY A 44 -4.15 3.15 -27.63
N GLU A 45 -3.59 3.67 -28.72
CA GLU A 45 -3.50 5.08 -29.13
C GLU A 45 -3.09 6.11 -28.05
N GLU A 46 -1.87 6.63 -28.20
CA GLU A 46 -1.47 7.93 -27.66
C GLU A 46 -2.41 9.01 -28.25
N GLU A 47 -3.49 9.34 -27.55
CA GLU A 47 -4.22 10.58 -27.83
C GLU A 47 -3.50 11.73 -27.10
N GLU A 48 -3.02 12.67 -27.91
CA GLU A 48 -2.37 13.90 -27.52
C GLU A 48 -3.27 14.70 -26.54
N GLU A 49 -2.75 15.02 -25.36
CA GLU A 49 -3.43 15.88 -24.37
C GLU A 49 -3.61 17.31 -24.92
N GLU A 50 -4.81 17.63 -25.43
CA GLU A 50 -5.26 19.01 -25.55
C GLU A 50 -5.73 19.53 -24.18
N HIS A 51 -5.08 20.60 -23.74
CA HIS A 51 -5.42 21.39 -22.57
C HIS A 51 -6.85 21.94 -22.62
N GLU A 52 -7.81 21.46 -21.82
CA GLU A 52 -8.97 22.27 -21.41
C GLU A 52 -9.47 21.98 -19.98
N HIS A 53 -9.30 23.00 -19.13
CA HIS A 53 -10.12 23.46 -18.01
C HIS A 53 -11.20 22.54 -17.37
N HIS A 54 -10.97 22.23 -16.09
CA HIS A 54 -11.95 22.10 -14.99
C HIS A 54 -13.41 21.72 -15.35
N HIS A 55 -13.74 20.44 -15.32
CA HIS A 55 -14.93 19.86 -14.66
C HIS A 55 -14.78 18.32 -14.67
N HIS A 56 -14.86 17.68 -13.49
CA HIS A 56 -14.71 16.24 -13.29
C HIS A 56 -15.75 15.42 -14.07
N HIS A 57 -15.44 15.02 -15.30
CA HIS A 57 -16.01 13.84 -15.94
C HIS A 57 -14.92 12.77 -15.94
N PHE A 58 -15.07 11.78 -15.07
CA PHE A 58 -14.27 10.56 -15.13
C PHE A 58 -14.58 9.86 -16.46
N GLU A 59 -13.59 9.67 -17.32
CA GLU A 59 -13.70 8.67 -18.37
C GLU A 59 -13.57 7.30 -17.72
N GLU A 60 -14.72 6.68 -17.47
CA GLU A 60 -14.80 5.34 -16.91
C GLU A 60 -14.26 4.33 -17.94
N ASN A 61 -13.08 3.81 -17.66
CA ASN A 61 -12.46 2.73 -18.43
C ASN A 61 -12.18 1.51 -17.54
N ASP A 62 -11.65 0.45 -18.14
CA ASP A 62 -11.43 -0.81 -17.44
C ASP A 62 -10.47 -0.67 -16.25
N PHE A 63 -9.44 0.17 -16.38
CA PHE A 63 -8.51 0.51 -15.29
C PHE A 63 -9.25 1.16 -14.11
N THR A 64 -9.93 2.29 -14.34
CA THR A 64 -10.62 3.04 -13.28
C THR A 64 -11.70 2.21 -12.57
N ARG A 65 -12.39 1.33 -13.31
CA ARG A 65 -13.39 0.40 -12.75
C ARG A 65 -12.81 -0.65 -11.82
N GLU A 66 -11.63 -1.18 -12.11
CA GLU A 66 -10.95 -2.13 -11.22
C GLU A 66 -10.37 -1.45 -9.98
N VAL A 67 -9.82 -0.24 -10.13
CA VAL A 67 -9.38 0.56 -8.99
C VAL A 67 -10.55 0.93 -8.08
N ALA A 68 -11.74 1.19 -8.63
CA ALA A 68 -12.95 1.40 -7.83
C ALA A 68 -13.31 0.18 -6.95
N LYS A 69 -13.13 -1.05 -7.46
CA LYS A 69 -13.34 -2.28 -6.65
C LYS A 69 -12.33 -2.40 -5.50
N LEU A 70 -11.08 -1.99 -5.73
CA LEU A 70 -10.07 -1.92 -4.65
C LEU A 70 -10.50 -0.90 -3.58
N ILE A 71 -10.93 0.29 -3.99
CA ILE A 71 -11.42 1.33 -3.07
C ILE A 71 -12.56 0.80 -2.22
N ASP A 72 -13.55 0.16 -2.86
CA ASP A 72 -14.68 -0.46 -2.16
C ASP A 72 -14.20 -1.56 -1.20
N HIS A 73 -13.30 -2.44 -1.65
CA HIS A 73 -12.76 -3.51 -0.80
C HIS A 73 -12.09 -2.95 0.46
N VAL A 74 -11.21 -1.95 0.31
CA VAL A 74 -10.50 -1.32 1.43
C VAL A 74 -11.47 -0.61 2.37
N ALA A 75 -12.41 0.17 1.84
CA ALA A 75 -13.40 0.91 2.63
C ALA A 75 -14.25 -0.04 3.49
N HIS A 76 -14.72 -1.15 2.92
CA HIS A 76 -15.58 -2.10 3.64
C HIS A 76 -14.79 -3.01 4.60
N MET A 77 -13.61 -3.49 4.20
CA MET A 77 -12.82 -4.43 5.01
C MET A 77 -12.18 -3.75 6.22
N TYR A 78 -11.69 -2.53 6.07
CA TYR A 78 -10.96 -1.83 7.14
C TYR A 78 -11.72 -0.65 7.75
N ASN A 79 -12.95 -0.38 7.30
CA ASN A 79 -13.72 0.80 7.70
C ASN A 79 -12.90 2.10 7.54
N ALA A 80 -12.12 2.16 6.45
CA ALA A 80 -11.18 3.22 6.16
C ALA A 80 -11.82 4.27 5.26
N HIS A 81 -11.49 5.54 5.50
CA HIS A 81 -11.79 6.61 4.54
C HIS A 81 -10.70 6.61 3.46
N VAL A 82 -11.11 6.42 2.21
CA VAL A 82 -10.20 6.30 1.07
C VAL A 82 -10.17 7.60 0.28
N HIS A 83 -8.96 8.05 -0.06
CA HIS A 83 -8.68 9.25 -0.83
C HIS A 83 -8.06 8.84 -2.18
N PRO A 84 -8.88 8.63 -3.22
CA PRO A 84 -8.38 8.29 -4.54
C PRO A 84 -8.01 9.53 -5.36
N HIS A 85 -7.00 9.38 -6.21
CA HIS A 85 -6.64 10.32 -7.27
C HIS A 85 -6.38 9.54 -8.55
N LEU A 86 -7.32 9.55 -9.49
CA LEU A 86 -7.31 8.66 -10.66
C LEU A 86 -7.30 9.44 -11.97
N HIS A 87 -6.51 8.95 -12.91
CA HIS A 87 -6.50 9.28 -14.33
C HIS A 87 -6.77 8.01 -15.15
N SER A 88 -6.91 8.15 -16.47
CA SER A 88 -7.29 7.06 -17.36
C SER A 88 -6.32 5.85 -17.30
N HIS A 89 -5.02 6.07 -17.09
CA HIS A 89 -4.02 4.98 -17.10
C HIS A 89 -3.15 4.91 -15.84
N HIS A 90 -3.40 5.75 -14.84
CA HIS A 90 -2.64 5.74 -13.59
C HIS A 90 -3.42 6.42 -12.47
N GLY A 91 -3.04 6.17 -11.22
CA GLY A 91 -3.62 6.86 -10.08
C GLY A 91 -3.05 6.40 -8.76
N SER A 92 -3.47 7.06 -7.68
CA SER A 92 -3.13 6.69 -6.32
C SER A 92 -4.38 6.44 -5.48
N VAL A 93 -4.27 5.50 -4.55
CA VAL A 93 -5.30 5.19 -3.56
C VAL A 93 -4.64 5.30 -2.18
N MET A 94 -4.98 6.36 -1.46
CA MET A 94 -4.47 6.62 -0.12
C MET A 94 -5.54 6.35 0.94
N PHE A 95 -5.19 5.68 2.03
CA PHE A 95 -6.09 5.42 3.15
C PHE A 95 -5.32 5.17 4.45
N ALA A 96 -6.01 5.25 5.58
CA ALA A 96 -5.43 4.99 6.89
C ALA A 96 -6.20 3.90 7.64
N VAL A 97 -5.47 3.07 8.39
CA VAL A 97 -6.04 1.99 9.23
C VAL A 97 -5.44 2.07 10.63
N LYS A 98 -6.29 2.03 11.65
CA LYS A 98 -5.88 1.97 13.07
C LYS A 98 -6.03 0.54 13.58
N GLY A 99 -5.04 0.05 14.33
CA GLY A 99 -5.06 -1.30 14.85
C GLY A 99 -3.77 -1.72 15.55
N MET A 100 -3.74 -2.99 15.93
CA MET A 100 -2.55 -3.64 16.46
C MET A 100 -1.53 -3.92 15.34
N PRO A 101 -0.23 -3.99 15.63
CA PRO A 101 0.82 -4.20 14.62
C PRO A 101 0.57 -5.34 13.62
N ASN A 102 0.07 -6.48 14.10
CA ASN A 102 -0.27 -7.64 13.28
C ASN A 102 -1.45 -7.36 12.33
N GLU A 103 -2.42 -6.56 12.76
CA GLU A 103 -3.57 -6.13 11.94
C GLU A 103 -3.13 -5.15 10.86
N LEU A 104 -2.19 -4.23 11.18
CA LEU A 104 -1.65 -3.27 10.21
C LEU A 104 -0.79 -3.94 9.15
N ILE A 105 0.08 -4.88 9.55
CA ILE A 105 0.85 -5.70 8.59
C ILE A 105 -0.11 -6.49 7.71
N LYS A 106 -1.19 -7.05 8.28
CA LYS A 106 -2.21 -7.74 7.50
C LYS A 106 -2.89 -6.78 6.51
N ALA A 107 -3.30 -5.59 6.94
CA ALA A 107 -3.94 -4.60 6.06
C ALA A 107 -3.05 -4.20 4.87
N LEU A 108 -1.76 -3.95 5.12
CA LEU A 108 -0.79 -3.65 4.06
C LEU A 108 -0.66 -4.81 3.08
N ARG A 109 -0.48 -6.04 3.59
CA ARG A 109 -0.29 -7.21 2.74
C ARG A 109 -1.53 -7.55 1.92
N ASP A 110 -2.69 -7.56 2.56
CA ASP A 110 -3.97 -7.84 1.93
C ASP A 110 -4.28 -6.83 0.82
N SER A 111 -3.97 -5.54 1.03
CA SER A 111 -4.25 -4.49 0.03
C SER A 111 -3.39 -4.67 -1.23
N MET A 112 -2.12 -5.02 -1.06
CA MET A 112 -1.22 -5.32 -2.19
C MET A 112 -1.59 -6.64 -2.88
N GLU A 113 -1.93 -7.66 -2.08
CA GLU A 113 -2.36 -8.96 -2.60
C GLU A 113 -3.68 -8.85 -3.35
N TYR A 114 -4.60 -7.99 -2.90
CA TYR A 114 -5.84 -7.69 -3.60
C TYR A 114 -5.55 -7.19 -5.02
N VAL A 115 -4.69 -6.18 -5.18
CA VAL A 115 -4.30 -5.65 -6.49
C VAL A 115 -3.75 -6.76 -7.37
N LYS A 116 -2.82 -7.56 -6.83
CA LYS A 116 -2.16 -8.65 -7.57
C LYS A 116 -3.12 -9.75 -8.04
N LEU A 117 -4.16 -10.05 -7.27
CA LEU A 117 -5.07 -11.17 -7.54
C LEU A 117 -6.38 -10.75 -8.24
N ASN A 118 -6.77 -9.48 -8.15
CA ASN A 118 -8.10 -9.02 -8.57
C ASN A 118 -8.04 -7.84 -9.56
N CYS A 119 -6.86 -7.31 -9.87
CA CYS A 119 -6.68 -6.30 -10.92
C CYS A 119 -6.00 -6.93 -12.13
N GLU A 120 -6.75 -7.13 -13.21
CA GLU A 120 -6.21 -7.61 -14.49
C GLU A 120 -5.71 -6.45 -15.36
N ARG A 121 -6.27 -5.25 -15.15
CA ARG A 121 -6.06 -4.04 -15.94
C ARG A 121 -5.24 -2.99 -15.22
N CYS A 122 -4.85 -3.25 -13.98
CA CYS A 122 -3.89 -2.42 -13.25
C CYS A 122 -2.79 -3.26 -12.60
N ALA A 123 -1.65 -2.62 -12.39
CA ALA A 123 -0.53 -3.16 -11.62
C ALA A 123 -0.13 -2.17 -10.54
N LEU A 124 0.32 -2.71 -9.40
CA LEU A 124 0.93 -1.91 -8.34
C LEU A 124 2.31 -1.43 -8.80
N HIS A 125 2.45 -0.13 -8.99
CA HIS A 125 3.72 0.51 -9.34
C HIS A 125 4.57 0.75 -8.09
N THR A 126 4.01 1.42 -7.10
CA THR A 126 4.67 1.66 -5.80
C THR A 126 3.68 1.52 -4.65
N VAL A 127 4.23 1.23 -3.48
CA VAL A 127 3.55 1.29 -2.20
C VAL A 127 4.43 2.05 -1.23
N ASP A 128 3.88 3.07 -0.60
CA ASP A 128 4.58 3.91 0.37
C ASP A 128 3.61 4.36 1.45
N GLY A 129 4.17 4.87 2.54
CA GLY A 129 3.36 5.28 3.67
C GLY A 129 4.11 5.38 4.97
N GLU A 130 3.32 5.48 6.03
CA GLU A 130 3.80 5.88 7.35
C GLU A 130 3.12 5.06 8.45
N PHE A 131 3.83 4.87 9.55
CA PHE A 131 3.28 4.39 10.81
C PHE A 131 3.24 5.56 11.79
N HIS A 132 2.14 5.72 12.51
CA HIS A 132 1.93 6.78 13.49
C HIS A 132 1.56 6.21 14.86
N LEU A 133 2.11 6.80 15.92
CA LEU A 133 1.71 6.57 17.31
C LEU A 133 1.06 7.85 17.84
N GLY A 134 -0.27 7.92 17.81
CA GLY A 134 -0.96 9.19 18.04
C GLY A 134 -0.68 10.15 16.89
N GLU A 135 -0.07 11.31 17.18
CA GLU A 135 0.36 12.29 16.17
C GLU A 135 1.86 12.18 15.83
N ASP A 136 2.58 11.25 16.48
CA ASP A 136 4.01 11.08 16.28
C ASP A 136 4.30 10.10 15.13
N LEU A 137 5.14 10.52 14.18
CA LEU A 137 5.67 9.64 13.15
C LEU A 137 6.56 8.56 13.78
N ALA A 138 6.10 7.32 13.69
CA ALA A 138 6.73 6.14 14.28
C ALA A 138 7.60 5.36 13.28
N GLY A 139 7.35 5.53 11.98
CA GLY A 139 8.09 4.84 10.92
C GLY A 139 7.62 5.23 9.53
N ILE A 140 8.45 4.97 8.53
CA ILE A 140 8.11 5.16 7.12
C ILE A 140 8.42 3.90 6.34
N TYR A 141 7.72 3.69 5.23
CA TYR A 141 8.04 2.61 4.31
C TYR A 141 7.79 3.01 2.87
N PHE A 142 8.49 2.33 1.96
CA PHE A 142 8.35 2.50 0.53
C PHE A 142 8.82 1.23 -0.18
N GLY A 143 8.29 0.99 -1.38
CA GLY A 143 8.61 -0.20 -2.14
C GLY A 143 7.66 -0.41 -3.31
N ASP A 144 7.55 -1.67 -3.71
CA ASP A 144 6.76 -2.12 -4.85
C ASP A 144 6.04 -3.46 -4.51
N ALA A 145 5.48 -4.10 -5.54
CA ALA A 145 4.77 -5.37 -5.41
C ALA A 145 5.64 -6.58 -4.97
N TYR A 146 6.96 -6.42 -4.92
CA TYR A 146 7.92 -7.50 -4.61
C TYR A 146 8.63 -7.27 -3.28
N LYS A 147 9.01 -6.03 -2.97
CA LYS A 147 9.78 -5.68 -1.78
C LYS A 147 9.35 -4.35 -1.19
N ILE A 148 9.28 -4.30 0.13
CA ILE A 148 9.13 -3.06 0.89
C ILE A 148 10.35 -2.85 1.79
N THR A 149 10.85 -1.62 1.80
CA THR A 149 11.81 -1.13 2.77
C THR A 149 11.07 -0.35 3.86
N VAL A 150 11.23 -0.76 5.12
CA VAL A 150 10.65 -0.07 6.28
C VAL A 150 11.79 0.51 7.12
N ILE A 151 11.64 1.76 7.53
CA ILE A 151 12.58 2.48 8.37
C ILE A 151 11.90 2.81 9.69
N LEU A 152 12.44 2.27 10.78
CA LEU A 152 11.93 2.41 12.14
C LEU A 152 13.02 2.95 13.08
N PRO A 153 12.66 3.58 14.23
CA PRO A 153 13.62 3.86 15.28
C PRO A 153 14.17 2.56 15.88
N ALA A 154 15.50 2.50 16.04
CA ALA A 154 16.18 1.41 16.73
C ALA A 154 15.80 1.38 18.23
N GLU A 155 16.17 0.30 18.92
CA GLU A 155 15.83 0.08 20.33
C GLU A 155 16.41 1.17 21.25
N ASP A 156 17.50 1.82 20.85
CA ASP A 156 18.15 2.91 21.58
C ASP A 156 17.55 4.30 21.30
N GLY A 157 16.62 4.41 20.34
CA GLY A 157 16.00 5.67 19.90
C GLY A 157 16.95 6.66 19.23
N ARG A 158 18.21 6.28 18.97
CA ARG A 158 19.26 7.17 18.41
C ARG A 158 19.61 6.81 16.98
N ARG A 159 19.34 5.58 16.56
CA ARG A 159 19.62 5.08 15.21
C ARG A 159 18.33 4.69 14.51
N LEU A 160 18.43 4.60 13.18
CA LEU A 160 17.38 4.02 12.36
C LEU A 160 17.71 2.55 12.08
N LYS A 161 16.69 1.72 12.13
CA LYS A 161 16.70 0.31 11.77
C LYS A 161 15.95 0.15 10.46
N VAL A 162 16.56 -0.57 9.52
CA VAL A 162 16.00 -0.80 8.20
C VAL A 162 15.60 -2.27 8.09
N HIS A 163 14.35 -2.50 7.69
CA HIS A 163 13.83 -3.82 7.34
C HIS A 163 13.59 -3.88 5.85
N GLU A 164 14.02 -4.97 5.22
CA GLU A 164 13.61 -5.31 3.85
C GLU A 164 12.71 -6.54 3.93
N VAL A 165 11.44 -6.37 3.59
CA VAL A 165 10.44 -7.45 3.59
C VAL A 165 10.07 -7.79 2.16
N HIS A 166 9.99 -9.09 1.88
CA HIS A 166 9.65 -9.63 0.56
C HIS A 166 8.26 -10.26 0.59
N PHE A 167 7.56 -10.20 -0.55
CA PHE A 167 6.23 -10.78 -0.75
C PHE A 167 6.24 -12.16 -1.39
#